data_AF-A0A9L0T4P3-F1
#
_entry.id   AF-A0A9L0T4P3-F1
#
_cell.length_a   1.000
_cell.length_b   1.000
_cell.length_c   1.000
_cell.angle_alpha   90.00
_cell.angle_beta   90.00
_cell.angle_gamma   90.00
#
_symmetry.space_group_name_H-M   'P 1'
#
loop_
_entity.id
_entity.type
_entity.pdbx_description
1 polymer ?
#
loop_
_entity_poly.entity_id
_entity_poly.type
_entity_poly.pdbx_seq_one_letter_code
_entity_poly.pdbx_strand_id
1 'polypeptide(L)'
;MLCQCEANGRTRASWQFGSQGQTFLVFDSENRTWKVLHPGGRRMKERWESDRDVTEFFRKISMGDCRSWLESFMVHWEKMLETTDAPSLCYEFTLIPKPSPGQSWCEVQGQVDEKTFLSYDCGSQEVKSLSLLGEEVKGTRAWQEQVETLRDVGNLLRQQLLDVKPEKHTDRDPLPLQGRMLCQCEANGHTRASWQFGFHGQMFLLFDSENKTWTVLHPRGRRMKEKWGSDRDVTEFFRKISMGDCRSWLESFLVHWEKMLETTASPTVAAVKGQSRATVITPIAWILLVTLSCSILLGIRG
;
A
#
# COMPACT_ATOMS: atom_id res chain seq x y z
N MET A 1 2.51 -20.15 4.08
CA MET A 1 3.98 -20.04 4.15
C MET A 1 4.28 -18.99 5.21
N LEU A 2 5.26 -19.23 6.08
CA LEU A 2 5.78 -18.28 7.06
C LEU A 2 7.21 -17.94 6.67
N CYS A 3 7.52 -16.66 6.57
CA CYS A 3 8.84 -16.11 6.25
C CYS A 3 9.39 -15.37 7.47
N GLN A 4 10.64 -15.65 7.85
CA GLN A 4 11.33 -15.06 9.00
C GLN A 4 12.73 -14.63 8.56
N CYS A 5 13.17 -13.44 8.95
CA CYS A 5 14.56 -12.99 8.83
C CYS A 5 15.22 -12.99 10.19
N GLU A 6 16.35 -13.69 10.30
CA GLU A 6 17.21 -13.67 11.49
C GLU A 6 18.16 -12.45 11.42
N ALA A 7 18.60 -11.95 12.58
CA ALA A 7 19.43 -10.74 12.72
C ALA A 7 20.80 -10.81 11.99
N ASN A 8 21.21 -11.99 11.54
CA ASN A 8 22.41 -12.25 10.74
C ASN A 8 22.16 -12.13 9.22
N GLY A 9 20.98 -11.66 8.80
CA GLY A 9 20.58 -11.54 7.39
C GLY A 9 20.10 -12.85 6.77
N ARG A 10 19.85 -13.89 7.58
CA ARG A 10 19.43 -15.21 7.11
C ARG A 10 17.91 -15.31 7.01
N THR A 11 17.41 -15.68 5.83
CA THR A 11 15.98 -15.91 5.60
C THR A 11 15.60 -17.36 5.87
N ARG A 12 14.66 -17.59 6.78
CA ARG A 12 14.00 -18.88 7.01
C ARG A 12 12.57 -18.83 6.48
N ALA A 13 12.18 -19.84 5.72
CA ALA A 13 10.80 -20.03 5.30
C ALA A 13 10.28 -21.40 5.73
N SER A 14 9.03 -21.45 6.17
CA SER A 14 8.36 -22.69 6.55
C SER A 14 6.96 -22.80 5.97
N TRP A 15 6.54 -24.02 5.67
CA TRP A 15 5.17 -24.31 5.23
C TRP A 15 4.45 -25.08 6.31
N GLN A 16 3.25 -24.61 6.65
CA GLN A 16 2.37 -25.30 7.58
C GLN A 16 1.22 -25.94 6.80
N PHE A 17 1.00 -27.22 7.03
CA PHE A 17 -0.06 -28.02 6.42
C PHE A 17 -1.01 -28.48 7.51
N GLY A 18 -2.28 -28.12 7.35
CA GLY A 18 -3.31 -28.32 8.36
C GLY A 18 -4.70 -28.32 7.75
N SER A 19 -5.68 -28.75 8.54
CA SER A 19 -7.10 -28.67 8.19
C SER A 19 -7.90 -28.38 9.45
N GLN A 20 -8.99 -27.62 9.33
CA GLN A 20 -9.82 -27.22 10.47
C GLN A 20 -9.03 -26.51 11.58
N GLY A 21 -8.06 -25.67 11.19
CA GLY A 21 -7.25 -24.87 12.13
C GLY A 21 -6.17 -25.64 12.89
N GLN A 22 -6.02 -26.95 12.65
CA GLN A 22 -4.95 -27.75 13.25
C GLN A 22 -3.84 -28.01 12.24
N THR A 23 -2.63 -27.56 12.55
CA THR A 23 -1.42 -27.88 11.77
C THR A 23 -0.94 -29.27 12.11
N PHE A 24 -0.82 -30.14 11.09
CA PHE A 24 -0.39 -31.53 11.26
C PHE A 24 1.06 -31.74 10.86
N LEU A 25 1.56 -30.93 9.93
CA LEU A 25 2.86 -31.10 9.30
C LEU A 25 3.46 -29.72 9.00
N VAL A 26 4.75 -29.57 9.28
CA VAL A 26 5.51 -28.36 8.95
C VAL A 26 6.72 -28.76 8.12
N PHE A 27 6.97 -28.04 7.03
CA PHE A 27 8.21 -28.14 6.27
C PHE A 27 9.11 -26.95 6.60
N ASP A 28 10.32 -27.25 7.06
CA ASP A 28 11.40 -26.28 7.22
C ASP A 28 12.23 -26.29 5.92
N SER A 29 12.15 -25.20 5.15
CA SER A 29 12.84 -25.12 3.85
C SER A 29 14.36 -24.99 3.97
N GLU A 30 14.85 -24.56 5.13
CA GLU A 30 16.27 -24.35 5.39
C GLU A 30 16.95 -25.67 5.69
N ASN A 31 16.39 -26.41 6.65
CA ASN A 31 16.90 -27.71 7.05
C ASN A 31 16.42 -28.84 6.12
N ARG A 32 15.46 -28.54 5.22
CA ARG A 32 14.77 -29.50 4.35
C ARG A 32 14.12 -30.63 5.15
N THR A 33 13.63 -30.29 6.33
CA THR A 33 13.07 -31.26 7.26
C THR A 33 11.57 -31.10 7.36
N TRP A 34 10.90 -32.24 7.51
CA TRP A 34 9.47 -32.33 7.75
C TRP A 34 9.24 -32.63 9.23
N LYS A 35 8.46 -31.81 9.92
CA LYS A 35 8.12 -31.99 11.34
C LYS A 35 6.63 -32.30 11.47
N VAL A 36 6.31 -33.48 11.99
CA VAL A 36 4.93 -33.86 12.31
C VAL A 36 4.55 -33.24 13.65
N LEU A 37 3.49 -32.44 13.66
CA LEU A 37 2.92 -31.84 14.87
C LEU A 37 1.71 -32.62 15.37
N HIS A 38 1.08 -33.43 14.51
CA HIS A 38 -0.07 -34.26 14.87
C HIS A 38 -0.06 -35.58 14.06
N PRO A 39 -0.52 -36.73 14.60
CA PRO A 39 -0.44 -38.03 13.92
C PRO A 39 -1.03 -38.06 12.50
N GLY A 40 -2.03 -37.22 12.21
CA GLY A 40 -2.61 -37.06 10.86
C GLY A 40 -1.59 -36.63 9.78
N GLY A 41 -0.48 -36.00 10.17
CA GLY A 41 0.59 -35.58 9.26
C GLY A 41 1.63 -36.66 8.98
N ARG A 42 1.62 -37.80 9.69
CA ARG A 42 2.68 -38.84 9.59
C ARG A 42 2.74 -39.49 8.21
N ARG A 43 1.58 -39.89 7.66
CA ARG A 43 1.48 -40.48 6.33
C ARG A 43 1.91 -39.52 5.22
N MET A 44 1.63 -38.23 5.42
CA MET A 44 2.00 -37.17 4.48
C MET A 44 3.50 -36.87 4.56
N LYS A 45 4.09 -36.85 5.76
CA LYS A 45 5.55 -36.80 5.95
C LYS A 45 6.24 -37.96 5.24
N GLU A 46 5.85 -39.21 5.50
CA GLU A 46 6.47 -40.39 4.88
C GLU A 46 6.47 -40.31 3.35
N ARG A 47 5.37 -39.82 2.77
CA ARG A 47 5.23 -39.64 1.32
C ARG A 47 6.06 -38.48 0.77
N TRP A 48 6.11 -37.34 1.45
CA TRP A 48 6.72 -36.12 0.92
C TRP A 48 8.19 -35.95 1.28
N GLU A 49 8.64 -36.59 2.36
CA GLU A 49 10.05 -36.64 2.76
C GLU A 49 10.87 -37.56 1.85
N SER A 50 10.24 -38.59 1.28
CA SER A 50 10.86 -39.48 0.28
C SER A 50 10.79 -38.92 -1.15
N ASP A 51 9.94 -37.92 -1.38
CA ASP A 51 9.76 -37.28 -2.68
C ASP A 51 10.66 -36.04 -2.81
N ARG A 52 11.77 -36.24 -3.53
CA ARG A 52 12.79 -35.21 -3.75
C ARG A 52 12.24 -34.01 -4.53
N ASP A 53 11.31 -34.24 -5.45
CA ASP A 53 10.73 -33.18 -6.30
C ASP A 53 9.78 -32.31 -5.48
N VAL A 54 8.98 -32.91 -4.59
CA VAL A 54 8.11 -32.18 -3.66
C VAL A 54 8.93 -31.34 -2.68
N THR A 55 9.98 -31.91 -2.09
CA THR A 55 10.87 -31.18 -1.17
C THR A 55 11.57 -30.02 -1.87
N GLU A 56 12.04 -30.22 -3.11
CA GLU A 56 12.71 -29.20 -3.91
C GLU A 56 11.75 -28.12 -4.42
N PHE A 57 10.51 -28.48 -4.74
CA PHE A 57 9.44 -27.56 -5.12
C PHE A 57 9.13 -26.57 -3.99
N PHE A 58 8.86 -27.07 -2.79
CA PHE A 58 8.60 -26.21 -1.64
C PHE A 58 9.80 -25.33 -1.31
N ARG A 59 11.03 -25.86 -1.44
CA ARG A 59 12.26 -25.08 -1.24
C ARG A 59 12.41 -23.93 -2.26
N LYS A 60 12.20 -24.20 -3.55
CA LYS A 60 12.33 -23.19 -4.61
C LYS A 60 11.33 -22.05 -4.46
N ILE A 61 10.06 -22.38 -4.21
CA ILE A 61 9.01 -21.38 -3.97
C ILE A 61 9.32 -20.59 -2.69
N SER A 62 9.78 -21.28 -1.63
CA SER A 62 10.18 -20.63 -0.37
C SER A 62 11.34 -19.66 -0.52
N MET A 63 12.30 -19.89 -1.41
CA MET A 63 13.46 -19.01 -1.57
C MET A 63 13.26 -17.92 -2.63
N GLY A 64 12.36 -18.13 -3.60
CA GLY A 64 12.05 -17.13 -4.65
C GLY A 64 11.13 -16.04 -4.12
N ASP A 65 9.96 -16.44 -3.61
CA ASP A 65 8.93 -15.49 -3.18
C ASP A 65 9.30 -14.79 -1.88
N CYS A 66 9.92 -15.52 -0.93
CA CYS A 66 10.31 -14.98 0.37
C CYS A 66 11.48 -14.00 0.25
N ARG A 67 12.49 -14.30 -0.58
CA ARG A 67 13.64 -13.40 -0.80
C ARG A 67 13.20 -12.12 -1.51
N SER A 68 12.39 -12.22 -2.57
CA SER A 68 11.89 -11.04 -3.28
C SER A 68 10.99 -10.18 -2.38
N TRP A 69 10.10 -10.80 -1.61
CA TRP A 69 9.26 -10.10 -0.63
C TRP A 69 10.10 -9.46 0.49
N LEU A 70 11.12 -10.15 1.02
CA LEU A 70 12.01 -9.63 2.06
C LEU A 70 12.98 -8.58 1.56
N GLU A 71 13.51 -8.67 0.35
CA GLU A 71 14.34 -7.60 -0.24
C GLU A 71 13.50 -6.34 -0.44
N SER A 72 12.25 -6.47 -0.91
CA SER A 72 11.31 -5.35 -1.00
C SER A 72 10.95 -4.77 0.38
N PHE A 73 10.75 -5.63 1.38
CA PHE A 73 10.38 -5.26 2.74
C PHE A 73 11.57 -4.68 3.53
N MET A 74 12.77 -5.25 3.42
CA MET A 74 13.99 -4.79 4.11
C MET A 74 14.54 -3.50 3.51
N VAL A 75 14.51 -3.33 2.19
CA VAL A 75 14.82 -2.02 1.55
C VAL A 75 13.80 -0.96 1.99
N HIS A 76 12.54 -1.34 2.22
CA HIS A 76 11.56 -0.44 2.83
C HIS A 76 11.85 -0.16 4.30
N TRP A 77 12.24 -1.16 5.08
CA TRP A 77 12.53 -1.12 6.51
C TRP A 77 13.76 -0.27 6.86
N GLU A 78 14.90 -0.53 6.21
CA GLU A 78 16.16 0.21 6.45
C GLU A 78 15.97 1.70 6.10
N LYS A 79 15.28 1.98 5.00
CA LYS A 79 15.01 3.37 4.57
C LYS A 79 13.95 4.11 5.41
N MET A 80 13.12 3.40 6.19
CA MET A 80 12.17 4.03 7.15
C MET A 80 12.78 4.22 8.55
N LEU A 81 13.77 3.41 8.92
CA LEU A 81 14.47 3.54 10.21
C LEU A 81 15.68 4.48 10.16
N GLU A 82 16.22 4.75 8.97
CA GLU A 82 17.33 5.70 8.79
C GLU A 82 16.91 7.18 8.87
N THR A 83 15.62 7.51 8.82
CA THR A 83 15.18 8.90 8.91
C THR A 83 15.08 9.35 10.37
N THR A 84 16.06 10.14 10.82
CA THR A 84 15.94 11.02 12.00
C THR A 84 14.88 12.13 11.83
N ASP A 85 14.17 12.16 10.72
CA ASP A 85 13.19 13.17 10.37
C ASP A 85 11.78 12.79 10.87
N ALA A 86 10.97 13.79 11.15
CA ALA A 86 9.59 13.63 11.57
C ALA A 86 8.76 12.89 10.48
N PRO A 87 7.96 11.87 10.84
CA PRO A 87 7.10 11.16 9.90
C PRO A 87 6.24 12.14 9.10
N SER A 88 6.06 11.82 7.82
CA SER A 88 5.45 12.73 6.86
C SER A 88 4.39 12.05 6.00
N LEU A 89 3.32 12.79 5.72
CA LEU A 89 2.27 12.40 4.79
C LEU A 89 2.15 13.47 3.71
N CYS A 90 2.22 13.02 2.46
CA CYS A 90 2.22 13.88 1.28
C CYS A 90 1.15 13.44 0.28
N TYR A 91 0.46 14.40 -0.33
CA TYR A 91 -0.42 14.15 -1.48
C TYR A 91 -0.03 15.05 -2.64
N GLU A 92 0.16 14.43 -3.79
CA GLU A 92 0.43 15.11 -5.05
C GLU A 92 -0.80 15.02 -5.95
N PHE A 93 -1.40 16.16 -6.25
CA PHE A 93 -2.54 16.33 -7.12
C PHE A 93 -2.06 16.78 -8.49
N THR A 94 -2.56 16.14 -9.54
CA THR A 94 -2.41 16.59 -10.93
C THR A 94 -3.80 16.80 -11.51
N LEU A 95 -4.17 18.06 -11.80
CA LEU A 95 -5.46 18.41 -12.37
C LEU A 95 -5.32 18.85 -13.82
N ILE A 96 -6.11 18.28 -14.70
CA ILE A 96 -6.15 18.59 -16.13
C ILE A 96 -7.45 19.35 -16.41
N PRO A 97 -7.41 20.68 -16.65
CA PRO A 97 -8.64 21.47 -16.77
C PRO A 97 -9.49 21.11 -17.99
N LYS A 98 -8.84 20.69 -19.08
CA LYS A 98 -9.47 20.22 -20.32
C LYS A 98 -8.91 18.84 -20.68
N PRO A 99 -9.39 17.75 -20.07
CA PRO A 99 -8.91 16.41 -20.39
C PRO A 99 -9.34 16.00 -21.80
N SER A 100 -8.48 15.24 -22.48
CA SER A 100 -8.86 14.58 -23.75
C SER A 100 -9.90 13.48 -23.49
N PRO A 101 -10.70 13.06 -24.50
CA PRO A 101 -11.61 11.93 -24.35
C PRO A 101 -10.89 10.69 -23.79
N GLY A 102 -11.40 10.12 -22.70
CA GLY A 102 -10.81 8.96 -22.03
C GLY A 102 -9.64 9.26 -21.07
N GLN A 103 -9.18 10.50 -20.99
CA GLN A 103 -8.18 10.93 -20.01
C GLN A 103 -8.87 11.35 -18.70
N SER A 104 -8.33 10.97 -17.55
CA SER A 104 -8.83 11.47 -16.27
C SER A 104 -8.58 12.98 -16.13
N TRP A 105 -9.50 13.67 -15.47
CA TRP A 105 -9.37 15.09 -15.18
C TRP A 105 -8.50 15.35 -13.94
N CYS A 106 -8.25 14.34 -13.11
CA CYS A 106 -7.46 14.48 -11.90
C CYS A 106 -6.91 13.14 -11.41
N GLU A 107 -5.64 13.15 -11.02
CA GLU A 107 -4.95 12.04 -10.37
C GLU A 107 -4.32 12.55 -9.07
N VAL A 108 -4.39 11.73 -8.02
CA VAL A 108 -3.78 11.99 -6.71
C VAL A 108 -2.89 10.83 -6.31
N GLN A 109 -1.66 11.12 -5.90
CA GLN A 109 -0.75 10.13 -5.34
C GLN A 109 -0.50 10.45 -3.86
N GLY A 110 -0.71 9.46 -3.00
CA GLY A 110 -0.46 9.55 -1.56
C GLY A 110 0.83 8.86 -1.18
N GLN A 111 1.66 9.53 -0.39
CA GLN A 111 2.98 9.08 0.04
C GLN A 111 3.16 9.21 1.54
N VAL A 112 3.70 8.18 2.18
CA VAL A 112 4.24 8.27 3.56
C VAL A 112 5.75 8.17 3.46
N ASP A 113 6.47 9.17 3.98
CA ASP A 113 7.93 9.26 3.90
C ASP A 113 8.47 8.97 2.49
N GLU A 114 7.92 9.71 1.52
CA GLU A 114 8.26 9.66 0.08
C GLU A 114 7.90 8.33 -0.62
N LYS A 115 7.26 7.39 0.08
CA LYS A 115 6.85 6.11 -0.48
C LYS A 115 5.37 6.12 -0.81
N THR A 116 5.07 5.90 -2.08
CA THR A 116 3.69 5.89 -2.57
C THR A 116 2.93 4.68 -2.03
N PHE A 117 1.75 4.93 -1.47
CA PHE A 117 0.85 3.88 -0.95
C PHE A 117 -0.56 3.95 -1.53
N LEU A 118 -0.95 5.11 -2.08
CA LEU A 118 -2.28 5.35 -2.65
C LEU A 118 -2.15 6.02 -4.02
N SER A 119 -2.97 5.58 -4.97
CA SER A 119 -3.32 6.33 -6.18
C SER A 119 -4.84 6.48 -6.24
N TYR A 120 -5.32 7.69 -6.49
CA TYR A 120 -6.73 8.00 -6.62
C TYR A 120 -6.98 8.76 -7.93
N ASP A 121 -7.87 8.22 -8.75
CA ASP A 121 -8.34 8.85 -9.98
C ASP A 121 -9.67 9.55 -9.69
N CYS A 122 -9.67 10.89 -9.71
CA CYS A 122 -10.85 11.69 -9.38
C CYS A 122 -11.91 11.64 -10.50
N GLY A 123 -11.55 11.18 -11.70
CA GLY A 123 -12.43 10.97 -12.85
C GLY A 123 -13.25 9.70 -12.73
N SER A 124 -12.58 8.57 -12.57
CA SER A 124 -13.25 7.27 -12.40
C SER A 124 -13.71 7.03 -10.96
N GLN A 125 -13.21 7.82 -10.00
CA GLN A 125 -13.33 7.60 -8.56
C GLN A 125 -12.69 6.29 -8.09
N GLU A 126 -11.78 5.73 -8.89
CA GLU A 126 -11.05 4.51 -8.54
C GLU A 126 -9.91 4.84 -7.56
N VAL A 127 -9.83 4.09 -6.46
CA VAL A 127 -8.74 4.18 -5.49
C VAL A 127 -7.95 2.88 -5.51
N LYS A 128 -6.63 2.98 -5.67
CA LYS A 128 -5.68 1.87 -5.69
C LYS A 128 -4.74 1.97 -4.51
N SER A 129 -4.63 0.88 -3.76
CA SER A 129 -3.54 0.62 -2.82
C SER A 129 -2.31 0.16 -3.62
N LEU A 130 -1.16 0.79 -3.37
CA LEU A 130 0.08 0.58 -4.14
C LEU A 130 1.21 -0.02 -3.30
N SER A 131 1.00 -0.23 -2.00
CA SER A 131 2.00 -0.79 -1.09
C SER A 131 1.34 -1.64 0.00
N LEU A 132 2.15 -2.37 0.78
CA LEU A 132 1.68 -3.12 1.94
C LEU A 132 1.00 -2.22 2.96
N LEU A 133 1.54 -1.02 3.20
CA LEU A 133 0.87 -0.01 4.03
C LEU A 133 -0.52 0.30 3.47
N GLY A 134 -0.61 0.54 2.17
CA GLY A 134 -1.88 0.83 1.50
C GLY A 134 -2.91 -0.29 1.63
N GLU A 135 -2.50 -1.57 1.57
CA GLU A 135 -3.40 -2.70 1.82
C GLU A 135 -3.78 -2.84 3.31
N GLU A 136 -2.85 -2.58 4.23
CA GLU A 136 -3.07 -2.69 5.68
C GLU A 136 -4.06 -1.62 6.18
N VAL A 137 -3.93 -0.38 5.72
CA VAL A 137 -4.82 0.71 6.13
C VAL A 137 -6.12 0.75 5.32
N LYS A 138 -6.24 -0.09 4.29
CA LYS A 138 -7.44 -0.19 3.47
C LYS A 138 -8.64 -0.62 4.29
N GLY A 139 -9.75 0.10 4.14
CA GLY A 139 -10.97 -0.18 4.88
C GLY A 139 -10.97 0.33 6.33
N THR A 140 -9.89 0.98 6.77
CA THR A 140 -9.93 1.78 8.00
C THR A 140 -10.79 3.02 7.80
N ARG A 141 -11.27 3.60 8.91
CA ARG A 141 -11.98 4.88 8.88
C ARG A 141 -11.10 6.01 8.33
N ALA A 142 -9.82 6.03 8.71
CA ALA A 142 -8.87 7.02 8.23
C ALA A 142 -8.72 6.98 6.70
N TRP A 143 -8.67 5.79 6.10
CA TRP A 143 -8.63 5.63 4.64
C TRP A 143 -9.90 6.16 3.95
N GLN A 144 -11.07 5.91 4.52
CA GLN A 144 -12.34 6.40 3.97
C GLN A 144 -12.43 7.92 4.02
N GLU A 145 -12.17 8.50 5.20
CA GLU A 145 -12.17 9.95 5.41
C GLU A 145 -11.11 10.65 4.53
N GLN A 146 -9.94 10.04 4.39
CA GLN A 146 -8.89 10.49 3.48
C GLN A 146 -9.39 10.58 2.04
N VAL A 147 -9.95 9.51 1.48
CA VAL A 147 -10.44 9.49 0.09
C VAL A 147 -11.54 10.54 -0.13
N GLU A 148 -12.46 10.70 0.82
CA GLU A 148 -13.50 11.73 0.75
C GLU A 148 -12.91 13.14 0.72
N THR A 149 -11.95 13.44 1.59
CA THR A 149 -11.28 14.74 1.61
C THR A 149 -10.45 14.98 0.35
N LEU A 150 -9.75 13.97 -0.20
CA LEU A 150 -9.01 14.12 -1.47
C LEU A 150 -9.95 14.47 -2.64
N ARG A 151 -11.14 13.87 -2.67
CA ARG A 151 -12.19 14.22 -3.64
C ARG A 151 -12.63 15.67 -3.48
N ASP A 152 -12.86 16.13 -2.25
CA ASP A 152 -13.29 17.50 -1.97
C ASP A 152 -12.21 18.53 -2.35
N VAL A 153 -10.93 18.22 -2.11
CA VAL A 153 -9.79 19.03 -2.57
C VAL A 153 -9.75 19.09 -4.10
N GLY A 154 -9.88 17.95 -4.79
CA GLY A 154 -9.90 17.91 -6.24
C GLY A 154 -11.03 18.75 -6.84
N ASN A 155 -12.23 18.67 -6.26
CA ASN A 155 -13.39 19.47 -6.67
C ASN A 155 -13.18 20.96 -6.43
N LEU A 156 -12.66 21.34 -5.26
CA LEU A 156 -12.33 22.75 -4.96
C LEU A 156 -11.31 23.28 -5.96
N LEU A 157 -10.20 22.57 -6.18
CA LEU A 157 -9.16 22.99 -7.12
C LEU A 157 -9.71 23.13 -8.54
N ARG A 158 -10.56 22.19 -8.98
CA ARG A 158 -11.22 22.27 -10.29
C ARG A 158 -12.07 23.52 -10.42
N GLN A 159 -12.91 23.84 -9.43
CA GLN A 159 -13.72 25.06 -9.42
C GLN A 159 -12.85 26.31 -9.42
N GLN A 160 -11.84 26.34 -8.55
CA GLN A 160 -10.95 27.49 -8.40
C GLN A 160 -10.18 27.79 -9.69
N LEU A 161 -9.79 26.78 -10.46
CA LEU A 161 -9.08 26.92 -11.73
C LEU A 161 -9.95 27.47 -12.87
N LEU A 162 -11.25 27.18 -12.92
CA LEU A 162 -12.15 27.74 -13.93
C LEU A 162 -12.27 29.28 -13.79
N ASP A 163 -12.17 29.75 -12.56
CA ASP A 163 -12.36 31.16 -12.21
C ASP A 163 -11.05 31.98 -12.24
N VAL A 164 -9.88 31.33 -12.29
CA VAL A 164 -8.60 32.03 -12.43
C VAL A 164 -8.44 32.42 -13.90
N LYS A 165 -8.71 33.71 -14.20
CA LYS A 165 -8.40 34.27 -15.52
C LYS A 165 -6.93 33.99 -15.87
N PRO A 166 -6.56 33.67 -17.13
CA PRO A 166 -5.15 33.57 -17.53
C PRO A 166 -4.44 34.92 -17.36
N GLU A 167 -3.22 34.93 -16.82
CA GLU A 167 -2.36 36.12 -16.96
C GLU A 167 -2.21 36.42 -18.44
N LYS A 168 -2.41 37.70 -18.83
CA LYS A 168 -2.37 38.13 -20.23
C LYS A 168 -1.09 37.56 -20.86
N HIS A 169 -1.23 36.96 -22.05
CA HIS A 169 -0.21 36.28 -22.87
C HIS A 169 -0.18 34.76 -22.78
N THR A 170 -1.29 34.07 -23.05
CA THR A 170 -1.20 32.81 -23.81
C THR A 170 -2.55 32.45 -24.41
N ASP A 171 -2.60 32.44 -25.74
CA ASP A 171 -3.64 31.81 -26.58
C ASP A 171 -3.53 30.26 -26.52
N ARG A 172 -3.03 29.72 -25.40
CA ARG A 172 -2.71 28.30 -25.22
C ARG A 172 -3.70 27.68 -24.25
N ASP A 173 -3.93 26.39 -24.45
CA ASP A 173 -4.81 25.62 -23.58
C ASP A 173 -4.40 25.70 -22.10
N PRO A 174 -5.38 25.64 -21.18
CA PRO A 174 -5.11 25.67 -19.74
C PRO A 174 -4.10 24.58 -19.34
N LEU A 175 -3.06 24.98 -18.62
CA LEU A 175 -2.00 24.07 -18.20
C LEU A 175 -2.47 23.16 -17.05
N PRO A 176 -1.98 21.90 -16.98
CA PRO A 176 -2.26 21.01 -15.86
C PRO A 176 -1.69 21.57 -14.55
N LEU A 177 -2.56 21.84 -13.57
CA LEU A 177 -2.14 22.29 -12.24
C LEU A 177 -1.57 21.11 -11.47
N GLN A 178 -0.43 21.33 -10.82
CA GLN A 178 0.10 20.44 -9.80
C GLN A 178 -0.10 21.07 -8.44
N GLY A 179 -0.64 20.30 -7.50
CA GLY A 179 -0.76 20.66 -6.09
C GLY A 179 -0.02 19.64 -5.23
N ARG A 180 0.72 20.08 -4.22
CA ARG A 180 1.42 19.19 -3.29
C ARG A 180 1.11 19.60 -1.87
N MET A 181 0.43 18.74 -1.13
CA MET A 181 0.23 18.88 0.30
C MET A 181 1.31 18.10 1.04
N LEU A 182 1.86 18.66 2.11
CA LEU A 182 2.76 17.97 3.02
C LEU A 182 2.33 18.27 4.46
N CYS A 183 2.22 17.25 5.30
CA CYS A 183 2.23 17.42 6.76
C CYS A 183 3.30 16.52 7.38
N GLN A 184 3.93 17.03 8.44
CA GLN A 184 4.98 16.37 9.22
C GLN A 184 4.62 16.46 10.70
N CYS A 185 4.70 15.35 11.42
CA CYS A 185 4.38 15.28 12.84
C CYS A 185 5.65 15.07 13.66
N GLU A 186 6.07 16.12 14.36
CA GLU A 186 7.23 16.08 15.24
C GLU A 186 6.93 15.27 16.53
N ALA A 187 7.96 14.72 17.15
CA ALA A 187 7.84 13.93 18.38
C ALA A 187 7.24 14.71 19.57
N ASN A 188 7.35 16.03 19.58
CA ASN A 188 6.74 16.92 20.57
C ASN A 188 5.22 17.15 20.32
N GLY A 189 4.63 16.49 19.31
CA GLY A 189 3.24 16.65 18.90
C GLY A 189 2.97 17.90 18.06
N HIS A 190 3.99 18.66 17.70
CA HIS A 190 3.91 19.78 16.78
C HIS A 190 3.72 19.27 15.34
N THR A 191 2.95 20.01 14.55
CA THR A 191 2.66 19.64 13.16
C THR A 191 3.07 20.78 12.25
N ARG A 192 3.98 20.49 11.32
CA ARG A 192 4.33 21.39 10.23
C ARG A 192 3.57 20.96 9.00
N ALA A 193 2.90 21.90 8.33
CA ALA A 193 2.17 21.55 7.14
C ALA A 193 2.15 22.68 6.09
N SER A 194 2.13 22.29 4.83
CA SER A 194 2.15 23.24 3.72
C SER A 194 1.43 22.71 2.49
N TRP A 195 1.08 23.63 1.60
CA TRP A 195 0.63 23.34 0.24
C TRP A 195 1.49 24.09 -0.78
N GLN A 196 1.85 23.43 -1.87
CA GLN A 196 2.56 24.04 -2.99
C GLN A 196 1.75 23.86 -4.28
N PHE A 197 1.73 24.88 -5.13
CA PHE A 197 1.01 24.86 -6.39
C PHE A 197 1.92 25.28 -7.54
N GLY A 198 1.80 24.58 -8.66
CA GLY A 198 2.73 24.68 -9.77
C GLY A 198 2.14 24.29 -11.12
N PHE A 199 2.87 24.60 -12.19
CA PHE A 199 2.62 24.07 -13.54
C PHE A 199 3.93 23.48 -14.07
N HIS A 200 3.88 22.31 -14.73
CA HIS A 200 5.05 21.65 -15.34
C HIS A 200 6.27 21.51 -14.41
N GLY A 201 6.04 21.16 -13.15
CA GLY A 201 7.07 20.98 -12.12
C GLY A 201 7.56 22.28 -11.48
N GLN A 202 7.22 23.45 -12.02
CA GLN A 202 7.60 24.73 -11.43
C GLN A 202 6.54 25.20 -10.42
N MET A 203 6.84 25.04 -9.14
CA MET A 203 6.02 25.59 -8.05
C MET A 203 6.10 27.12 -8.03
N PHE A 204 4.96 27.78 -7.97
CA PHE A 204 4.84 29.24 -8.04
C PHE A 204 4.14 29.86 -6.82
N LEU A 205 3.44 29.05 -6.01
CA LEU A 205 2.71 29.50 -4.84
C LEU A 205 2.88 28.48 -3.70
N LEU A 206 3.17 28.99 -2.51
CA LEU A 206 3.29 28.23 -1.27
C LEU A 206 2.25 28.76 -0.28
N PHE A 207 1.53 27.86 0.37
CA PHE A 207 0.73 28.15 1.55
C PHE A 207 1.36 27.48 2.76
N ASP A 208 1.89 28.29 3.66
CA ASP A 208 2.30 27.86 4.99
C ASP A 208 1.03 27.73 5.84
N SER A 209 0.69 26.50 6.22
CA SER A 209 -0.55 26.22 6.94
C SER A 209 -0.47 26.59 8.41
N GLU A 210 0.74 26.60 8.99
CA GLU A 210 0.98 26.96 10.38
C GLU A 210 0.77 28.48 10.55
N ASN A 211 1.44 29.26 9.70
CA ASN A 211 1.40 30.72 9.73
C ASN A 211 0.22 31.31 8.94
N LYS A 212 -0.61 30.45 8.33
CA LYS A 212 -1.72 30.82 7.42
C LYS A 212 -1.30 31.83 6.35
N THR A 213 -0.09 31.67 5.81
CA THR A 213 0.53 32.68 4.94
C THR A 213 0.71 32.16 3.53
N TRP A 214 0.25 32.95 2.55
CA TRP A 214 0.42 32.67 1.12
C TRP A 214 1.62 33.44 0.56
N THR A 215 2.62 32.70 0.09
CA THR A 215 3.88 33.22 -0.44
C THR A 215 4.00 32.93 -1.93
N VAL A 216 4.20 33.98 -2.72
CA VAL A 216 4.45 33.86 -4.16
C VAL A 216 5.92 33.48 -4.37
N LEU A 217 6.17 32.29 -4.90
CA LEU A 217 7.51 31.81 -5.23
C LEU A 217 7.94 32.23 -6.64
N HIS A 218 6.98 32.42 -7.55
CA HIS A 218 7.21 32.83 -8.93
C HIS A 218 6.07 33.75 -9.41
N PRO A 219 6.32 34.75 -10.29
CA PRO A 219 5.30 35.73 -10.69
C PRO A 219 3.96 35.13 -11.16
N ARG A 220 3.99 33.95 -11.82
CA ARG A 220 2.79 33.20 -12.24
C ARG A 220 1.81 32.90 -11.10
N GLY A 221 2.26 32.91 -9.84
CA GLY A 221 1.44 32.68 -8.67
C GLY A 221 0.70 33.90 -8.14
N ARG A 222 0.97 35.12 -8.65
CA ARG A 222 0.42 36.37 -8.09
C ARG A 222 -1.10 36.40 -8.10
N ARG A 223 -1.71 36.12 -9.25
CA ARG A 223 -3.18 36.12 -9.37
C ARG A 223 -3.85 35.07 -8.49
N MET A 224 -3.25 33.88 -8.38
CA MET A 224 -3.77 32.82 -7.52
C MET A 224 -3.63 33.21 -6.04
N LYS A 225 -2.52 33.83 -5.64
CA LYS A 225 -2.32 34.38 -4.29
C LYS A 225 -3.31 35.50 -3.97
N GLU A 226 -3.58 36.41 -4.90
CA GLU A 226 -4.58 37.47 -4.70
C GLU A 226 -5.97 36.90 -4.48
N LYS A 227 -6.36 35.90 -5.28
CA LYS A 227 -7.66 35.25 -5.16
C LYS A 227 -7.76 34.41 -3.88
N TRP A 228 -6.90 33.40 -3.73
CA TRP A 228 -7.00 32.43 -2.63
C TRP A 228 -6.55 33.01 -1.29
N GLY A 229 -5.60 33.94 -1.30
CA GLY A 229 -5.14 34.61 -0.07
C GLY A 229 -6.10 35.66 0.47
N SER A 230 -7.05 36.15 -0.33
CA SER A 230 -8.14 37.02 0.14
C SER A 230 -9.40 36.24 0.52
N ASP A 231 -9.49 34.98 0.09
CA ASP A 231 -10.59 34.08 0.41
C ASP A 231 -10.30 33.31 1.71
N ARG A 232 -11.00 33.69 2.77
CA ARG A 232 -10.86 33.09 4.10
C ARG A 232 -11.31 31.64 4.11
N ASP A 233 -12.33 31.28 3.35
CA ASP A 233 -12.89 29.94 3.36
C ASP A 233 -11.96 28.96 2.64
N VAL A 234 -11.37 29.37 1.51
CA VAL A 234 -10.32 28.61 0.82
C VAL A 234 -9.09 28.43 1.71
N THR A 235 -8.64 29.50 2.38
CA THR A 235 -7.48 29.43 3.26
C THR A 235 -7.72 28.50 4.45
N GLU A 236 -8.89 28.57 5.09
CA GLU A 236 -9.21 27.71 6.22
C GLU A 236 -9.47 26.26 5.80
N PHE A 237 -10.01 26.03 4.59
CA PHE A 237 -10.17 24.70 4.02
C PHE A 237 -8.83 23.98 3.88
N PHE A 238 -7.85 24.58 3.19
CA PHE A 238 -6.52 23.99 3.04
C PHE A 238 -5.84 23.77 4.38
N ARG A 239 -5.98 24.72 5.31
CA ARG A 239 -5.39 24.62 6.65
C ARG A 239 -5.98 23.47 7.45
N LYS A 240 -7.30 23.31 7.47
CA LYS A 240 -7.98 22.25 8.22
C LYS A 240 -7.46 20.89 7.79
N ILE A 241 -7.31 20.69 6.48
CA ILE A 241 -6.86 19.42 5.91
C ILE A 241 -5.40 19.16 6.26
N SER A 242 -4.50 20.12 6.03
CA SER A 242 -3.07 19.90 6.22
C SER A 242 -2.63 19.87 7.70
N MET A 243 -3.26 20.68 8.57
CA MET A 243 -2.91 20.74 10.00
C MET A 243 -3.73 19.79 10.88
N GLY A 244 -4.94 19.41 10.44
CA GLY A 244 -5.88 18.59 11.21
C GLY A 244 -6.02 17.19 10.64
N ASP A 245 -6.70 17.07 9.51
CA ASP A 245 -7.06 15.76 8.95
C ASP A 245 -5.82 14.93 8.59
N CYS A 246 -4.82 15.55 7.98
CA CYS A 246 -3.55 14.91 7.61
C CYS A 246 -2.82 14.31 8.81
N ARG A 247 -2.76 15.04 9.92
CA ARG A 247 -2.16 14.56 11.17
C ARG A 247 -2.90 13.31 11.66
N SER A 248 -4.23 13.37 11.71
CA SER A 248 -5.05 12.25 12.18
C SER A 248 -4.86 11.00 11.33
N TRP A 249 -4.74 11.15 10.01
CA TRP A 249 -4.48 10.02 9.12
C TRP A 249 -3.08 9.46 9.31
N LEU A 250 -2.06 10.33 9.38
CA LEU A 250 -0.67 9.90 9.58
C LEU A 250 -0.50 9.14 10.90
N GLU A 251 -1.03 9.65 12.01
CA GLU A 251 -1.02 8.96 13.30
C GLU A 251 -1.72 7.58 13.20
N SER A 252 -2.89 7.51 12.54
CA SER A 252 -3.58 6.25 12.32
C SER A 252 -2.76 5.26 11.49
N PHE A 253 -2.12 5.72 10.40
CA PHE A 253 -1.34 4.85 9.52
C PHE A 253 -0.09 4.32 10.22
N LEU A 254 0.57 5.15 11.03
CA LEU A 254 1.73 4.74 11.82
C LEU A 254 1.37 3.66 12.86
N VAL A 255 0.23 3.77 13.54
CA VAL A 255 -0.24 2.72 14.48
C VAL A 255 -0.47 1.39 13.77
N HIS A 256 -1.10 1.42 12.60
CA HIS A 256 -1.30 0.21 11.78
C HIS A 256 0.02 -0.38 11.29
N TRP A 257 0.96 0.50 10.90
CA TRP A 257 2.29 0.11 10.49
C TRP A 257 3.05 -0.58 11.64
N GLU A 258 3.09 0.01 12.83
CA GLU A 258 3.70 -0.58 14.04
C GLU A 258 3.12 -1.96 14.35
N LYS A 259 1.80 -2.10 14.34
CA LYS A 259 1.14 -3.38 14.58
C LYS A 259 1.50 -4.45 13.54
N MET A 260 1.61 -4.06 12.27
CA MET A 260 2.04 -4.95 11.20
C MET A 260 3.48 -5.43 11.44
N LEU A 261 4.36 -4.57 11.94
CA LEU A 261 5.73 -4.91 12.32
C LEU A 261 5.77 -5.90 13.49
N GLU A 262 5.00 -5.66 14.55
CA GLU A 262 4.92 -6.54 15.73
C GLU A 262 4.36 -7.93 15.39
N THR A 263 3.35 -7.98 14.53
CA THR A 263 2.72 -9.25 14.08
C THR A 263 3.67 -10.07 13.22
N THR A 264 4.54 -9.41 12.45
CA THR A 264 5.58 -10.08 11.66
C THR A 264 6.70 -10.63 12.55
N ALA A 265 7.01 -9.96 13.65
CA ALA A 265 7.99 -10.42 14.65
C ALA A 265 7.47 -11.56 15.55
N SER A 266 6.15 -11.72 15.72
CA SER A 266 5.53 -12.71 16.61
C SER A 266 4.52 -13.62 15.89
N PRO A 267 4.87 -14.88 15.57
CA PRO A 267 3.92 -15.81 14.97
C PRO A 267 2.92 -16.29 16.03
N THR A 268 1.80 -15.58 16.19
CA THR A 268 0.74 -15.99 17.13
C THR A 268 -0.14 -17.08 16.53
N VAL A 269 -0.09 -18.24 17.16
CA VAL A 269 -0.97 -19.40 16.94
C VAL A 269 -2.39 -19.04 17.41
N ALA A 270 -3.27 -18.65 16.51
CA ALA A 270 -4.69 -18.43 16.83
C ALA A 270 -5.46 -19.76 16.77
N ALA A 271 -5.83 -20.28 17.94
CA ALA A 271 -6.73 -21.43 18.09
C ALA A 271 -8.18 -21.01 17.83
N VAL A 272 -8.82 -21.55 16.79
CA VAL A 272 -10.26 -21.37 16.54
C VAL A 272 -11.04 -22.56 17.12
N LYS A 273 -11.87 -22.30 18.13
CA LYS A 273 -12.97 -23.17 18.57
C LYS A 273 -14.16 -22.97 17.63
N GLY A 274 -14.72 -24.03 17.06
CA GLY A 274 -15.97 -23.92 16.29
C GLY A 274 -16.43 -25.17 15.54
N GLN A 275 -17.06 -26.08 16.28
CA GLN A 275 -18.17 -26.99 15.91
C GLN A 275 -18.18 -27.72 14.55
N SER A 276 -18.04 -29.04 14.64
CA SER A 276 -18.29 -30.03 13.58
C SER A 276 -19.74 -30.02 13.05
N ARG A 277 -19.88 -30.10 11.73
CA ARG A 277 -20.89 -30.95 11.07
C ARG A 277 -20.30 -31.49 9.76
N ALA A 278 -19.95 -32.78 9.77
CA ALA A 278 -19.46 -33.49 8.60
C ALA A 278 -20.62 -33.83 7.65
N THR A 279 -20.43 -33.65 6.35
CA THR A 279 -21.14 -34.39 5.31
C THR A 279 -20.09 -34.90 4.33
N VAL A 280 -19.98 -36.22 4.24
CA VAL A 280 -18.95 -36.95 3.49
C VAL A 280 -19.36 -37.00 2.02
N ILE A 281 -18.50 -36.50 1.13
CA ILE A 281 -18.56 -36.77 -0.32
C ILE A 281 -17.30 -37.58 -0.68
N THR A 282 -17.48 -38.76 -1.25
CA THR A 282 -16.46 -39.80 -1.47
C THR A 282 -15.55 -39.53 -2.69
N PRO A 283 -14.23 -39.77 -2.62
CA PRO A 283 -13.23 -39.37 -3.63
C PRO A 283 -12.91 -40.45 -4.70
N ILE A 284 -13.85 -41.36 -5.01
CA ILE A 284 -13.60 -42.51 -5.90
C ILE A 284 -13.48 -42.09 -7.38
N ALA A 285 -14.07 -40.95 -7.78
CA ALA A 285 -14.05 -40.50 -9.17
C ALA A 285 -12.68 -39.97 -9.65
N TRP A 286 -11.84 -39.47 -8.76
CA TRP A 286 -10.57 -38.82 -9.14
C TRP A 286 -9.43 -39.81 -9.38
N ILE A 287 -9.52 -41.02 -8.81
CA ILE A 287 -8.48 -42.05 -8.93
C ILE A 287 -8.51 -42.69 -10.32
N LEU A 288 -9.68 -42.78 -10.97
CA LEU A 288 -9.82 -43.39 -12.29
C LEU A 288 -9.35 -42.49 -13.45
N LEU A 289 -9.39 -41.17 -13.29
CA LEU A 289 -8.94 -40.22 -14.31
C LEU A 289 -7.40 -40.13 -14.40
N VAL A 290 -6.71 -40.37 -13.28
CA VAL A 290 -5.24 -40.30 -13.20
C VAL A 290 -4.57 -41.59 -13.69
N THR A 291 -5.23 -42.74 -13.58
CA THR A 291 -4.66 -44.01 -14.08
C THR A 291 -4.73 -44.13 -15.60
N LEU A 292 -5.76 -43.57 -16.24
CA LEU A 292 -5.95 -43.62 -17.70
C LEU A 292 -4.95 -42.74 -18.47
N SER A 293 -4.50 -41.61 -17.90
CA SER A 293 -3.51 -40.75 -18.56
C SER A 293 -2.07 -41.32 -18.50
N CYS A 294 -1.73 -42.07 -17.46
CA CYS A 294 -0.41 -42.71 -17.32
C CYS A 294 -0.19 -43.89 -18.29
N SER A 295 -1.25 -44.60 -18.72
CA SER A 295 -1.11 -45.73 -19.63
C SER A 295 -0.84 -45.33 -21.09
N ILE A 296 -1.19 -44.10 -21.49
CA ILE A 296 -1.00 -43.62 -22.87
C ILE A 296 0.44 -43.14 -23.11
N LEU A 297 1.13 -42.66 -22.07
CA LEU A 297 2.50 -42.13 -22.18
C LEU A 297 3.60 -43.21 -22.19
N LEU A 298 3.28 -44.45 -21.78
CA LEU A 298 4.21 -45.58 -21.81
C LEU A 298 4.18 -46.38 -23.13
N GLY A 299 3.24 -46.10 -24.05
CA GLY A 299 3.10 -46.78 -25.34
C GLY A 299 3.81 -46.12 -26.53
N ILE A 300 4.44 -44.96 -26.36
CA ILE A 300 5.05 -44.17 -27.46
C ILE A 300 6.59 -44.20 -27.41
N ARG A 301 7.19 -45.04 -26.55
CA ARG A 301 8.65 -45.17 -26.42
C ARG A 301 9.17 -46.61 -26.44
N GLY A 302 8.45 -47.50 -27.12
CA GLY A 302 8.91 -48.82 -27.54
C GLY A 302 9.18 -48.82 -29.04
#